data_AF-A0A7W8R1V8-F1
#
_entry.id   AF-A0A7W8R1V8-F1
#
_cell.length_a   1.000
_cell.length_b   1.000
_cell.length_c   1.000
_cell.angle_alpha   90.00
_cell.angle_beta   90.00
_cell.angle_gamma   90.00
#
_symmetry.space_group_name_H-M   'P 1'
#
loop_
_entity.id
_entity.type
_entity.pdbx_description
1 polymer ?
#
loop_
_entity_poly.entity_id
_entity_poly.type
_entity_poly.pdbx_seq_one_letter_code
_entity_poly.pdbx_strand_id
1 'polypeptide(L)' 'MGTEEYLLQKSKAEGVEIGEVKGEHKKAVEMAHKLIAKGMPINEISELTGLSIKEIQSL' A
#
# COMPACT_ATOMS: atom_id res chain seq x y z
N MET A 1 -14.56 -7.01 34.37
CA MET A 1 -14.32 -6.42 33.04
C MET A 1 -12.99 -6.99 32.58
N GLY A 2 -13.07 -8.07 31.82
CA GLY A 2 -11.97 -8.99 31.57
C GLY A 2 -10.93 -8.41 30.62
N THR A 3 -9.68 -8.53 31.01
CA THR A 3 -8.48 -8.18 30.24
C THR A 3 -8.42 -8.87 28.88
N GLU A 4 -9.15 -9.97 28.69
CA GLU A 4 -9.18 -10.79 27.48
C GLU A 4 -9.91 -10.13 26.29
N GLU A 5 -10.99 -9.37 26.52
CA GLU A 5 -11.71 -8.68 25.43
C GLU A 5 -10.88 -7.54 24.83
N TYR A 6 -10.08 -6.85 25.66
CA TYR A 6 -9.22 -5.76 25.22
C TYR A 6 -8.08 -6.24 24.33
N LEU A 7 -7.46 -7.37 24.67
CA LEU A 7 -6.39 -7.99 23.88
C LEU A 7 -6.90 -8.45 22.51
N LEU A 8 -8.09 -9.08 22.47
CA LEU A 8 -8.65 -9.58 21.22
C LEU A 8 -9.05 -8.46 20.24
N GLN A 9 -9.59 -7.34 20.75
CA GLN A 9 -9.87 -6.18 19.91
C GLN A 9 -8.61 -5.56 19.34
N LYS A 10 -7.55 -5.45 20.16
CA LYS A 10 -6.26 -4.91 19.72
C LYS A 10 -5.61 -5.77 18.63
N SER A 11 -5.58 -7.09 18.82
CA SER A 11 -5.02 -8.01 17.83
C SER A 11 -5.80 -8.02 16.50
N LYS A 12 -7.14 -7.84 16.54
CA LYS A 12 -7.93 -7.69 15.30
C LYS A 12 -7.67 -6.36 14.61
N ALA A 13 -7.60 -5.26 15.35
CA ALA A 13 -7.30 -3.94 14.80
C ALA A 13 -5.91 -3.91 14.14
N GLU A 14 -4.89 -4.43 14.84
CA GLU A 14 -3.52 -4.52 14.30
C GLU A 14 -3.44 -5.45 13.08
N GLY A 15 -4.17 -6.57 13.07
CA GLY A 15 -4.19 -7.49 11.92
C GLY A 15 -4.85 -6.90 10.67
N VAL A 16 -5.92 -6.11 10.85
CA VAL A 16 -6.62 -5.42 9.75
C VAL A 16 -5.75 -4.28 9.23
N GLU A 17 -5.17 -3.46 10.11
CA GLU A 17 -4.32 -2.33 9.71
C GLU A 17 -3.07 -2.81 8.94
N ILE A 18 -2.40 -3.88 9.40
CA ILE A 18 -1.26 -4.46 8.68
C ILE A 18 -1.69 -5.05 7.33
N GLY A 19 -2.89 -5.62 7.24
CA GLY A 19 -3.45 -6.18 6.01
C GLY A 19 -3.78 -5.10 4.98
N GLU A 20 -4.42 -4.02 5.41
CA GLU A 20 -4.77 -2.87 4.56
C GLU A 20 -3.52 -2.14 4.08
N VAL A 21 -2.59 -1.81 4.97
CA VAL A 21 -1.33 -1.12 4.61
C VAL A 21 -0.51 -1.96 3.61
N LYS A 22 -0.40 -3.28 3.83
CA LYS A 22 0.28 -4.17 2.85
C LYS A 22 -0.48 -4.27 1.53
N GLY A 23 -1.80 -4.29 1.59
CA GLY A 23 -2.67 -4.34 0.42
C GLY A 23 -2.57 -3.08 -0.44
N GLU A 24 -2.66 -1.92 0.18
CA GLU A 24 -2.53 -0.61 -0.47
C GLU A 24 -1.15 -0.42 -1.09
N HIS A 25 -0.09 -0.76 -0.36
CA HIS A 25 1.27 -0.64 -0.86
C HIS A 25 1.51 -1.57 -2.07
N LYS A 26 1.02 -2.82 -2.02
CA LYS A 26 1.05 -3.73 -3.18
C LYS A 26 0.25 -3.17 -4.36
N LYS A 27 -0.93 -2.61 -4.11
CA LYS A 27 -1.78 -2.03 -5.16
C LYS A 27 -1.11 -0.85 -5.85
N ALA A 28 -0.46 0.02 -5.08
CA ALA A 28 0.29 1.16 -5.60
C ALA A 28 1.45 0.70 -6.49
N VAL A 29 2.22 -0.29 -6.03
CA VAL A 29 3.33 -0.90 -6.79
C VAL A 29 2.84 -1.60 -8.07
N GLU A 30 1.77 -2.40 -7.98
CA GLU A 30 1.19 -3.07 -9.15
C GLU A 30 0.58 -2.06 -10.15
N MET A 31 -0.02 -0.97 -9.67
CA MET A 31 -0.48 0.11 -10.52
C MET A 31 0.71 0.78 -11.21
N ALA A 32 1.76 1.14 -10.47
CA ALA A 32 2.97 1.71 -11.06
C ALA A 32 3.55 0.80 -12.15
N HIS A 33 3.74 -0.50 -11.88
CA HIS A 33 4.18 -1.46 -12.90
C HIS A 33 3.27 -1.49 -14.14
N LYS A 34 1.95 -1.52 -13.96
CA LYS A 34 1.01 -1.52 -15.09
C LYS A 34 1.06 -0.23 -15.90
N LEU A 35 1.27 0.91 -15.25
CA LEU A 35 1.37 2.21 -15.91
C LEU A 35 2.70 2.36 -16.65
N ILE A 36 3.81 1.90 -16.04
CA ILE A 36 5.14 1.82 -16.70
C ILE A 36 5.04 0.91 -17.93
N ALA A 37 4.41 -0.27 -17.80
CA ALA A 37 4.23 -1.21 -18.90
C ALA A 37 3.35 -0.64 -20.03
N LYS A 38 2.47 0.31 -19.72
CA LYS A 38 1.68 1.06 -20.71
C LYS A 38 2.46 2.21 -21.37
N GLY A 39 3.69 2.46 -20.96
CA GLY A 39 4.53 3.56 -21.48
C GLY A 39 4.13 4.94 -20.94
N MET A 40 3.41 4.99 -19.83
CA MET A 40 3.04 6.25 -19.19
C MET A 40 4.28 6.90 -18.56
N PRO A 41 4.43 8.23 -18.62
CA PRO A 41 5.60 8.90 -18.04
C PRO A 41 5.59 8.78 -16.52
N ILE A 42 6.77 8.56 -15.95
CA ILE A 42 7.01 8.35 -14.51
C ILE A 42 6.41 9.48 -13.66
N ASN A 43 6.36 10.70 -14.20
CA ASN A 43 5.76 11.86 -13.55
C ASN A 43 4.25 11.70 -13.33
N GLU A 44 3.51 11.27 -14.36
CA GLU A 44 2.07 10.97 -14.25
C GLU A 44 1.83 9.76 -13.34
N ILE A 45 2.71 8.75 -13.39
CA ILE A 45 2.63 7.58 -12.51
C ILE A 45 2.79 8.00 -11.05
N SER A 46 3.72 8.91 -10.77
CA SER A 46 3.95 9.48 -9.44
C SER A 46 2.73 10.25 -8.93
N GLU A 47 2.09 11.05 -9.79
CA GLU A 47 0.85 11.75 -9.43
C GLU A 47 -0.35 10.81 -9.22
N LEU A 48 -0.46 9.74 -10.02
CA LEU A 48 -1.59 8.79 -9.94
C LEU A 48 -1.48 7.79 -8.79
N THR A 49 -0.26 7.34 -8.47
CA THR A 49 -0.02 6.32 -7.44
C THR A 49 0.40 6.91 -6.11
N GLY A 50 0.79 8.19 -6.07
CA GLY A 50 1.38 8.84 -4.89
C GLY A 50 2.78 8.32 -4.54
N LEU A 51 3.34 7.42 -5.34
CA LEU A 51 4.70 6.91 -5.16
C LEU A 51 5.70 7.96 -5.61
N SER A 52 6.84 8.02 -4.95
CA SER A 52 7.93 8.89 -5.40
C SER A 52 8.51 8.40 -6.72
N ILE A 53 8.96 9.32 -7.58
CA ILE A 53 9.65 9.00 -8.84
C ILE A 53 10.80 8.01 -8.62
N LYS A 54 11.53 8.14 -7.51
CA LYS A 54 12.60 7.20 -7.12
C LYS A 54 12.08 5.79 -6.84
N GLU A 55 10.93 5.65 -6.18
CA GLU A 55 10.32 4.35 -5.93
C GLU A 55 9.89 3.72 -7.24
N ILE A 56 9.25 4.50 -8.13
CA ILE A 56 8.79 4.03 -9.43
C ILE A 56 9.96 3.62 -10.33
N GLN A 57 11.10 4.32 -10.29
CA GLN A 57 12.32 3.93 -10.99
C GLN A 57 13.01 2.70 -10.39
N SER A 58 12.72 2.37 -9.13
CA SER A 58 13.32 1.25 -8.42
C SER A 58 12.46 -0.03 -8.49
N LEU A 59 11.28 0.05 -9.11
CA LEU A 59 10.39 -1.06 -9.47
C LEU A 59 10.80 -1.69 -10.80
#